data_AF-A0A2S2QU45-F1
#
_entry.id   AF-A0A2S2QU45-F1
#
_cell.length_a   1.000
_cell.length_b   1.000
_cell.length_c   1.000
_cell.angle_alpha   90.00
_cell.angle_beta   90.00
_cell.angle_gamma   90.00
#
_symmetry.space_group_name_H-M   'P 1'
#
loop_
_entity.id
_entity.type
_entity.pdbx_description
1 polymer ?
#
loop_
_entity_poly.entity_id
_entity_poly.type
_entity_poly.pdbx_seq_one_letter_code
_entity_poly.pdbx_strand_id
1 'polypeptide(L)'
;QTKEIFKPPHLKNTVLTCLIQFGLTSSYYTLMMWFPELFNRFETFETHQPGMDASVCQVSSVYIEQDGALNTADLCGSAVGGTVYTHTLWIGVACIPMSLLMPLCVHRVGAKFFLVMCLFVSGVASAALYFVKNSLQNLVLSCVFEAFSSLGISVLLCIMVDLFPTNMRVMAAAASATFGRLGSLIANIIFGLLIDSHCILLIIIFSSLLIVSGLLSLALPNGDGKDLD
;
A
#
# COMPACT_ATOMS: atom_id res chain seq x y z
N GLN A 1 9.24 -27.57 -15.49
CA GLN A 1 8.86 -27.01 -14.18
C GLN A 1 7.64 -26.09 -14.26
N THR A 2 7.51 -25.18 -15.24
CA THR A 2 6.33 -24.27 -15.38
C THR A 2 4.98 -24.95 -15.58
N LYS A 3 4.94 -26.11 -16.27
CA LYS A 3 3.68 -26.84 -16.55
C LYS A 3 2.94 -27.40 -15.33
N GLU A 4 3.64 -27.63 -14.22
CA GLU A 4 3.02 -28.22 -13.02
C GLU A 4 2.32 -27.16 -12.14
N ILE A 5 2.67 -25.86 -12.25
CA ILE A 5 1.93 -24.76 -11.58
C ILE A 5 0.54 -24.55 -12.23
N PHE A 6 0.44 -24.83 -13.54
CA PHE A 6 -0.78 -24.62 -14.31
C PHE A 6 -1.78 -25.77 -14.25
N LYS A 7 -1.50 -26.84 -13.49
CA LYS A 7 -2.47 -27.90 -13.26
C LYS A 7 -3.40 -27.55 -12.09
N PRO A 8 -4.72 -27.70 -12.23
CA PRO A 8 -5.62 -27.71 -11.06
C PRO A 8 -5.21 -28.90 -10.16
N PRO A 9 -5.07 -28.73 -8.82
CA PRO A 9 -5.63 -27.69 -7.97
C PRO A 9 -4.72 -26.48 -7.63
N HIS A 10 -3.41 -26.52 -7.91
CA HIS A 10 -2.46 -25.47 -7.49
C HIS A 10 -2.61 -24.13 -8.21
N LEU A 11 -3.19 -24.13 -9.41
CA LEU A 11 -3.44 -22.91 -10.18
C LEU A 11 -4.36 -21.94 -9.44
N LYS A 12 -5.43 -22.41 -8.78
CA LYS A 12 -6.39 -21.55 -8.06
C LYS A 12 -5.70 -20.79 -6.93
N ASN A 13 -4.90 -21.50 -6.13
CA ASN A 13 -4.13 -20.90 -5.04
C ASN A 13 -3.11 -19.91 -5.58
N THR A 14 -2.42 -20.24 -6.68
CA THR A 14 -1.43 -19.34 -7.30
C THR A 14 -2.08 -18.05 -7.80
N VAL A 15 -3.21 -18.14 -8.50
CA VAL A 15 -3.95 -16.96 -8.99
C VAL A 15 -4.44 -16.11 -7.82
N LEU A 16 -5.00 -16.74 -6.78
CA LEU A 16 -5.51 -16.05 -5.61
C LEU A 16 -4.40 -15.27 -4.91
N THR A 17 -3.26 -15.89 -4.66
CA THR A 17 -2.15 -15.21 -3.99
C THR A 17 -1.47 -14.16 -4.88
N CYS A 18 -1.43 -14.36 -6.21
CA CYS A 18 -1.01 -13.32 -7.15
C CYS A 18 -1.92 -12.09 -7.11
N LEU A 19 -3.24 -12.28 -7.04
CA LEU A 19 -4.20 -11.15 -6.96
C LEU A 19 -4.07 -10.37 -5.64
N ILE A 20 -3.88 -11.07 -4.52
CA ILE A 20 -3.66 -10.42 -3.22
C ILE A 20 -2.31 -9.68 -3.21
N GLN A 21 -1.25 -10.31 -3.72
CA GLN A 21 0.06 -9.68 -3.85
C GLN A 21 -0.03 -8.44 -4.75
N PHE A 22 -0.75 -8.52 -5.86
CA PHE A 22 -0.98 -7.40 -6.76
C PHE A 22 -1.62 -6.21 -6.03
N GLY A 23 -2.72 -6.43 -5.29
CA GLY A 23 -3.43 -5.36 -4.56
C GLY A 23 -2.59 -4.71 -3.47
N LEU A 24 -1.89 -5.52 -2.66
CA LEU A 24 -0.97 -5.02 -1.62
C LEU A 24 0.18 -4.22 -2.22
N THR A 25 0.87 -4.81 -3.19
CA THR A 25 2.14 -4.29 -3.71
C THR A 25 1.92 -3.03 -4.55
N SER A 26 0.85 -2.99 -5.35
CA SER A 26 0.48 -1.80 -6.13
C SER A 26 0.13 -0.64 -5.19
N SER A 27 -0.78 -0.85 -4.23
CA SER A 27 -1.18 0.18 -3.28
C SER A 27 -0.01 0.67 -2.43
N TYR A 28 0.81 -0.24 -1.91
CA TYR A 28 1.97 0.08 -1.10
C TYR A 28 2.97 0.96 -1.85
N TYR A 29 3.43 0.54 -3.03
CA TYR A 29 4.44 1.29 -3.77
C TYR A 29 3.91 2.60 -4.35
N THR A 30 2.65 2.65 -4.80
CA THR A 30 2.06 3.90 -5.29
C THR A 30 1.90 4.91 -4.16
N LEU A 31 1.29 4.53 -3.03
CA LEU A 31 1.10 5.47 -1.92
C LEU A 31 2.44 5.90 -1.31
N MET A 32 3.42 4.99 -1.20
CA MET A 32 4.77 5.34 -0.73
C MET A 32 5.47 6.36 -1.64
N MET A 33 5.31 6.26 -2.96
CA MET A 33 5.86 7.24 -3.91
C MET A 33 5.21 8.61 -3.78
N TRP A 34 3.91 8.65 -3.51
CA TRP A 34 3.12 9.88 -3.46
C TRP A 34 3.04 10.53 -2.07
N PHE A 35 3.40 9.81 -0.99
CA PHE A 35 3.39 10.38 0.36
C PHE A 35 4.29 11.62 0.54
N PRO A 36 5.54 11.65 0.04
CA PRO A 36 6.37 12.85 0.15
C PRO A 36 5.76 14.05 -0.58
N GLU A 37 5.20 13.82 -1.78
CA GLU A 37 4.49 14.85 -2.56
C GLU A 37 3.25 15.35 -1.81
N LEU A 38 2.46 14.44 -1.22
CA LEU A 38 1.32 14.79 -0.39
C LEU A 38 1.74 15.65 0.82
N PHE A 39 2.80 15.26 1.54
CA PHE A 39 3.32 16.06 2.65
C PHE A 39 3.77 17.45 2.21
N ASN A 40 4.50 17.53 1.10
CA ASN A 40 4.93 18.80 0.52
C ASN A 40 3.74 19.70 0.16
N ARG A 41 2.69 19.16 -0.46
CA ARG A 41 1.48 19.92 -0.78
C ARG A 41 0.74 20.40 0.46
N PHE A 42 0.63 19.57 1.50
CA PHE A 42 0.02 19.98 2.77
C PHE A 42 0.81 21.10 3.47
N GLU A 43 2.15 21.04 3.46
CA GLU A 43 3.02 22.07 4.04
C GLU A 43 2.91 23.41 3.29
N THR A 44 2.83 23.38 1.96
CA THR A 44 2.61 24.58 1.13
C THR A 44 1.24 25.22 1.37
N PHE A 45 0.20 24.42 1.61
CA PHE A 45 -1.14 24.92 1.94
C PHE A 45 -1.21 25.57 3.31
N GLU A 46 -0.64 24.93 4.34
CA GLU A 46 -0.62 25.47 5.70
C GLU A 46 0.13 26.82 5.78
N THR A 47 1.16 27.00 4.94
CA THR A 47 1.93 28.25 4.88
C THR A 47 1.21 29.38 4.13
N HIS A 48 0.44 29.07 3.08
CA HIS A 48 -0.24 30.09 2.26
C HIS A 48 -1.64 30.49 2.76
N GLN A 49 -2.37 29.59 3.43
CA GLN A 49 -3.69 29.89 4.02
C GLN A 49 -3.78 29.35 5.46
N PRO A 50 -3.29 30.12 6.47
CA PRO A 50 -3.39 29.69 7.85
C PRO A 50 -4.86 29.59 8.30
N GLY A 51 -5.29 28.40 8.71
CA GLY A 51 -6.59 28.17 9.38
C GLY A 51 -7.74 27.66 8.50
N MET A 52 -7.49 27.22 7.27
CA MET A 52 -8.52 26.59 6.43
C MET A 52 -8.27 25.07 6.30
N ASP A 53 -9.22 24.26 6.78
CA ASP A 53 -9.17 22.79 6.66
C ASP A 53 -9.31 22.39 5.17
N ALA A 54 -8.26 21.82 4.58
CA ALA A 54 -8.30 21.32 3.21
C ALA A 54 -8.12 19.80 3.17
N SER A 55 -9.03 19.10 2.48
CA SER A 55 -8.92 17.66 2.22
C SER A 55 -7.84 17.38 1.16
N VAL A 56 -7.29 16.17 1.11
CA VAL A 56 -6.31 15.74 0.08
C VAL A 56 -6.72 16.15 -1.34
N CYS A 57 -8.02 16.04 -1.65
CA CYS A 57 -8.57 16.38 -2.95
C CYS A 57 -8.60 17.88 -3.24
N GLN A 58 -8.81 18.71 -2.20
CA GLN A 58 -8.81 20.17 -2.30
C GLN A 58 -7.39 20.73 -2.29
N VAL A 59 -6.48 20.04 -1.60
CA VAL A 59 -5.05 20.33 -1.61
C VAL A 59 -4.46 20.11 -3.01
N SER A 60 -4.89 19.06 -3.73
CA SER A 60 -4.39 18.84 -5.09
C SER A 60 -4.88 19.90 -6.10
N SER A 61 -6.11 20.41 -5.96
CA SER A 61 -6.68 21.35 -6.94
C SER A 61 -6.05 22.75 -6.90
N VAL A 62 -5.71 23.28 -5.72
CA VAL A 62 -5.08 24.63 -5.65
C VAL A 62 -3.60 24.61 -6.03
N TYR A 63 -2.91 23.46 -5.91
CA TYR A 63 -1.53 23.32 -6.41
C TYR A 63 -1.44 23.66 -7.91
N ILE A 64 -2.46 23.32 -8.71
CA ILE A 64 -2.50 23.70 -10.14
C ILE A 64 -2.83 25.18 -10.34
N GLU A 65 -3.71 25.77 -9.54
CA GLU A 65 -4.06 27.20 -9.67
C GLU A 65 -2.89 28.14 -9.31
N GLN A 66 -2.00 27.74 -8.40
CA GLN A 66 -0.83 28.55 -7.99
C GLN A 66 0.48 28.16 -8.69
N ASP A 67 0.71 26.89 -9.02
CA ASP A 67 2.00 26.38 -9.59
C ASP A 67 1.86 25.74 -10.99
N GLY A 68 0.65 25.69 -11.58
CA GLY A 68 0.42 25.17 -12.94
C GLY A 68 1.05 26.00 -14.06
N ALA A 69 1.49 27.23 -13.77
CA ALA A 69 2.40 27.99 -14.61
C ALA A 69 3.85 27.64 -14.23
N LEU A 70 4.36 26.56 -14.80
CA LEU A 70 5.73 26.06 -14.64
C LEU A 70 6.77 27.17 -14.88
N ASN A 71 7.15 27.91 -13.83
CA ASN A 71 8.36 28.71 -13.82
C ASN A 71 9.52 27.73 -13.70
N THR A 72 10.13 27.41 -14.85
CA THR A 72 11.31 26.56 -15.03
C THR A 72 12.57 27.03 -14.27
N ALA A 73 12.47 28.08 -13.44
CA ALA A 73 13.53 28.61 -12.61
C ALA A 73 13.65 27.94 -11.24
N ASP A 74 12.60 27.28 -10.71
CA ASP A 74 12.63 26.65 -9.37
C ASP A 74 12.97 25.14 -9.38
N LEU A 75 13.16 24.55 -10.57
CA LEU A 75 13.57 23.14 -10.73
C LEU A 75 15.04 22.86 -10.30
N CYS A 76 15.78 23.86 -9.81
CA CYS A 76 17.21 23.72 -9.47
C CYS A 76 17.60 24.34 -8.11
N GLY A 77 16.70 24.44 -7.13
CA GLY A 77 17.10 25.11 -5.88
C GLY A 77 16.23 24.99 -4.65
N SER A 78 15.03 24.41 -4.71
CA SER A 78 14.23 24.23 -3.50
C SER A 78 14.75 23.05 -2.70
N ALA A 79 15.55 23.35 -1.67
CA ALA A 79 15.96 22.41 -0.65
C ALA A 79 14.70 21.69 -0.14
N VAL A 80 14.52 20.42 -0.54
CA VAL A 80 13.50 19.52 0.00
C VAL A 80 13.60 19.60 1.52
N GLY A 81 12.59 20.21 2.15
CA GLY A 81 12.63 20.57 3.56
C GLY A 81 13.04 19.37 4.43
N GLY A 82 13.94 19.59 5.39
CA GLY A 82 14.40 18.54 6.31
C GLY A 82 13.26 17.84 7.07
N THR A 83 12.10 18.51 7.17
CA THR A 83 10.82 18.00 7.67
C THR A 83 10.36 16.74 6.94
N VAL A 84 10.38 16.71 5.60
CA VAL A 84 9.95 15.56 4.78
C VAL A 84 10.84 14.33 5.03
N TYR A 85 12.15 14.55 5.16
CA TYR A 85 13.09 13.50 5.54
C TYR A 85 12.86 13.01 6.97
N THR A 86 12.61 13.90 7.93
CA THR A 86 12.32 13.51 9.32
C THR A 86 10.99 12.76 9.45
N HIS A 87 9.97 13.11 8.66
CA HIS A 87 8.70 12.38 8.62
C HIS A 87 8.87 10.97 8.05
N THR A 88 9.66 10.82 6.99
CA THR A 88 10.03 9.51 6.42
C THR A 88 10.84 8.66 7.41
N LEU A 89 11.75 9.27 8.18
CA LEU A 89 12.49 8.60 9.24
C LEU A 89 11.56 8.12 10.37
N TRP A 90 10.60 8.94 10.79
CA TRP A 90 9.61 8.55 11.81
C TRP A 90 8.73 7.39 11.34
N ILE A 91 8.32 7.38 10.06
CA ILE A 91 7.59 6.27 9.45
C ILE A 91 8.43 4.97 9.52
N GLY A 92 9.71 5.05 9.14
CA GLY A 92 10.63 3.90 9.21
C GLY A 92 10.83 3.38 10.65
N VAL A 93 10.98 4.28 11.63
CA VAL A 93 11.12 3.91 13.05
C VAL A 93 9.85 3.24 13.60
N ALA A 94 8.66 3.70 13.18
CA ALA A 94 7.39 3.09 13.58
C ALA A 94 7.20 1.65 13.05
N CYS A 95 7.91 1.29 11.98
CA CYS A 95 7.88 -0.04 11.39
C CYS A 95 8.66 -1.10 12.22
N ILE A 96 9.65 -0.67 13.01
CA ILE A 96 10.48 -1.54 13.85
C ILE A 96 9.68 -2.26 14.94
N PRO A 97 8.89 -1.58 15.81
CA PRO A 97 8.10 -2.28 16.83
C PRO A 97 7.01 -3.15 16.21
N MET A 98 6.41 -2.71 15.09
CA MET A 98 5.37 -3.44 14.37
C MET A 98 5.89 -4.75 13.76
N SER A 99 7.10 -4.73 13.18
CA SER A 99 7.74 -5.93 12.65
C SER A 99 8.19 -6.92 13.74
N LEU A 100 8.57 -6.44 14.93
CA LEU A 100 8.85 -7.27 16.12
C LEU A 100 7.60 -7.88 16.75
N LEU A 101 6.48 -7.13 16.79
CA LEU A 101 5.19 -7.65 17.28
C LEU A 101 4.57 -8.70 16.35
N MET A 102 4.88 -8.63 15.05
CA MET A 102 4.28 -9.48 14.02
C MET A 102 4.43 -10.98 14.29
N PRO A 103 5.64 -11.55 14.52
CA PRO A 103 5.78 -12.98 14.79
C PRO A 103 5.05 -13.43 16.07
N LEU A 104 4.94 -12.57 17.09
CA LEU A 104 4.20 -12.87 18.33
C LEU A 104 2.69 -12.91 18.09
N CYS A 105 2.15 -11.96 17.34
CA CYS A 105 0.73 -11.91 16.99
C CYS A 105 0.34 -13.03 16.02
N VAL A 106 1.18 -13.34 15.04
CA VAL A 106 0.92 -14.43 14.09
C VAL A 106 0.83 -15.79 14.81
N HIS A 107 1.67 -16.03 15.81
CA HIS A 107 1.64 -17.27 16.59
C HIS A 107 0.35 -17.43 17.42
N ARG A 108 -0.23 -16.32 17.90
CA ARG A 108 -1.48 -16.33 18.70
C ARG A 108 -2.75 -16.36 17.84
N VAL A 109 -2.75 -15.67 16.70
CA VAL A 109 -3.98 -15.32 15.95
C VAL A 109 -4.08 -16.08 14.62
N GLY A 110 -2.98 -16.66 14.14
CA GLY A 110 -2.90 -17.37 12.87
C GLY A 110 -2.61 -16.43 11.68
N ALA A 111 -1.74 -16.88 10.77
CA ALA A 111 -1.22 -16.06 9.67
C ALA A 111 -2.32 -15.52 8.74
N LYS A 112 -3.34 -16.33 8.44
CA LYS A 112 -4.46 -15.94 7.56
C LYS A 112 -5.30 -14.81 8.16
N PHE A 113 -5.70 -14.95 9.43
CA PHE A 113 -6.51 -13.92 10.09
C PHE A 113 -5.71 -12.62 10.23
N PHE A 114 -4.43 -12.72 10.56
CA PHE A 114 -3.55 -11.57 10.64
C PHE A 114 -3.44 -10.83 9.30
N LEU A 115 -3.30 -11.55 8.19
CA LEU A 115 -3.26 -10.95 6.84
C LEU A 115 -4.57 -10.23 6.48
N VAL A 116 -5.73 -10.83 6.78
CA VAL A 116 -7.05 -10.19 6.58
C VAL A 116 -7.14 -8.90 7.38
N MET A 117 -6.70 -8.91 8.64
CA MET A 117 -6.72 -7.72 9.50
C MET A 117 -5.79 -6.63 8.97
N CYS A 118 -4.59 -6.97 8.52
CA CYS A 118 -3.67 -6.01 7.89
C CYS A 118 -4.30 -5.35 6.66
N LEU A 119 -4.92 -6.14 5.77
CA LEU A 119 -5.59 -5.66 4.56
C LEU A 119 -6.80 -4.76 4.86
N PHE A 120 -7.57 -5.10 5.89
CA PHE A 120 -8.72 -4.31 6.27
C PHE A 120 -8.30 -2.99 6.91
N VAL A 121 -7.32 -3.01 7.82
CA VAL A 121 -6.79 -1.81 8.46
C VAL A 121 -6.13 -0.89 7.44
N SER A 122 -5.33 -1.42 6.50
CA SER A 122 -4.74 -0.61 5.44
C SER A 122 -5.81 -0.04 4.49
N GLY A 123 -6.82 -0.82 4.10
CA GLY A 123 -7.93 -0.36 3.26
C GLY A 123 -8.77 0.74 3.92
N VAL A 124 -9.02 0.63 5.24
CA VAL A 124 -9.71 1.66 6.03
C VAL A 124 -8.82 2.90 6.19
N ALA A 125 -7.52 2.72 6.43
CA ALA A 125 -6.57 3.83 6.49
C ALA A 125 -6.53 4.60 5.16
N SER A 126 -6.52 3.91 4.02
CA SER A 126 -6.60 4.55 2.70
C SER A 126 -7.92 5.30 2.49
N ALA A 127 -9.05 4.76 2.94
CA ALA A 127 -10.33 5.47 2.86
C ALA A 127 -10.38 6.70 3.79
N ALA A 128 -9.77 6.59 4.97
CA ALA A 128 -9.72 7.66 5.95
C ALA A 128 -8.86 8.85 5.50
N LEU A 129 -7.97 8.67 4.51
CA LEU A 129 -7.23 9.79 3.89
C LEU A 129 -8.18 10.83 3.28
N TYR A 130 -9.40 10.44 2.91
CA TYR A 130 -10.42 11.40 2.45
C TYR A 130 -10.83 12.40 3.54
N PHE A 131 -10.88 11.97 4.81
CA PHE A 131 -11.32 12.78 5.94
C PHE A 131 -10.19 13.54 6.62
N VAL A 132 -8.94 13.36 6.16
CA VAL A 132 -7.78 14.06 6.70
C VAL A 132 -7.86 15.54 6.38
N LYS A 133 -7.65 16.37 7.41
CA LYS A 133 -7.67 17.83 7.34
C LYS A 133 -6.37 18.48 7.81
N ASN A 134 -5.54 17.73 8.54
CA ASN A 134 -4.31 18.21 9.17
C ASN A 134 -3.11 17.39 8.71
N SER A 135 -1.94 18.02 8.59
CA SER A 135 -0.66 17.35 8.23
C SER A 135 -0.27 16.24 9.21
N LEU A 136 -0.51 16.44 10.50
CA LEU A 136 -0.29 15.41 11.52
C LEU A 136 -1.22 14.20 11.35
N GLN A 137 -2.48 14.42 10.97
CA GLN A 137 -3.42 13.32 10.71
C GLN A 137 -3.02 12.55 9.46
N ASN A 138 -2.60 13.25 8.39
CA ASN A 138 -2.05 12.63 7.19
C ASN A 138 -0.85 11.75 7.55
N LEU A 139 0.11 12.29 8.32
CA LEU A 139 1.30 11.57 8.75
C LEU A 139 0.96 10.29 9.52
N VAL A 140 0.11 10.38 10.54
CA VAL A 140 -0.29 9.22 11.35
C VAL A 140 -0.95 8.16 10.47
N LEU A 141 -1.81 8.56 9.54
CA LEU A 141 -2.53 7.63 8.69
C LEU A 141 -1.61 6.96 7.64
N SER A 142 -0.66 7.71 7.09
CA SER A 142 0.40 7.18 6.23
C SER A 142 1.30 6.19 6.98
N CYS A 143 1.71 6.50 8.21
CA CYS A 143 2.46 5.56 9.06
C CYS A 143 1.70 4.25 9.28
N VAL A 144 0.40 4.35 9.62
CA VAL A 144 -0.46 3.17 9.83
C VAL A 144 -0.57 2.38 8.53
N PHE A 145 -0.88 3.04 7.42
CA PHE A 145 -1.00 2.39 6.13
C PHE A 145 0.30 1.64 5.73
N GLU A 146 1.46 2.30 5.87
CA GLU A 146 2.75 1.72 5.51
C GLU A 146 3.11 0.53 6.40
N ALA A 147 2.92 0.66 7.72
CA ALA A 147 3.17 -0.41 8.66
C ALA A 147 2.31 -1.64 8.35
N PHE A 148 0.99 -1.50 8.27
CA PHE A 148 0.09 -2.64 8.04
C PHE A 148 0.27 -3.26 6.64
N SER A 149 0.53 -2.46 5.61
CA SER A 149 0.77 -2.96 4.25
C SER A 149 2.10 -3.71 4.14
N SER A 150 3.17 -3.20 4.76
CA SER A 150 4.48 -3.86 4.82
C SER A 150 4.41 -5.22 5.54
N LEU A 151 3.71 -5.27 6.68
CA LEU A 151 3.46 -6.51 7.40
C LEU A 151 2.60 -7.48 6.56
N GLY A 152 1.57 -6.98 5.87
CA GLY A 152 0.72 -7.76 4.98
C GLY A 152 1.51 -8.47 3.88
N ILE A 153 2.46 -7.76 3.24
CA ILE A 153 3.34 -8.34 2.21
C ILE A 153 4.21 -9.45 2.81
N SER A 154 4.80 -9.21 3.99
CA SER A 154 5.68 -10.18 4.65
C SER A 154 4.93 -11.46 5.06
N VAL A 155 3.73 -11.32 5.61
CA VAL A 155 2.86 -12.46 5.99
C VAL A 155 2.38 -13.22 4.76
N LEU A 156 2.07 -12.52 3.67
CA LEU A 156 1.69 -13.16 2.41
C LEU A 156 2.81 -14.04 1.86
N LEU A 157 4.06 -13.58 1.94
CA LEU A 157 5.23 -14.37 1.54
C LEU A 157 5.44 -15.59 2.44
N CYS A 158 5.19 -15.48 3.76
CA CYS A 158 5.19 -16.64 4.65
C CYS A 158 4.13 -17.66 4.24
N ILE A 159 2.87 -17.21 4.04
CA ILE A 159 1.77 -18.09 3.60
C ILE A 159 2.08 -18.74 2.24
N MET A 160 2.69 -18.01 1.30
CA MET A 160 3.14 -18.56 0.02
C MET A 160 4.14 -19.71 0.20
N VAL A 161 5.10 -19.55 1.11
CA VAL A 161 6.09 -20.59 1.38
C VAL A 161 5.43 -21.81 2.02
N ASP A 162 4.47 -21.62 2.93
CA ASP A 162 3.76 -22.74 3.57
C ASP A 162 2.81 -23.46 2.59
N LEU A 163 2.20 -22.73 1.65
CA LEU A 163 1.18 -23.27 0.74
C LEU A 163 1.76 -24.03 -0.47
N PHE A 164 2.95 -23.66 -0.94
CA PHE A 164 3.57 -24.29 -2.12
C PHE A 164 4.69 -25.26 -1.72
N PRO A 165 4.89 -26.38 -2.44
CA PRO A 165 6.06 -27.23 -2.25
C PRO A 165 7.35 -26.56 -2.77
N THR A 166 8.50 -26.89 -2.19
CA THR A 166 9.81 -26.22 -2.38
C THR A 166 10.21 -25.99 -3.84
N ASN A 167 9.87 -26.94 -4.73
CA ASN A 167 10.18 -26.87 -6.15
C ASN A 167 9.41 -25.77 -6.93
N MET A 168 8.31 -25.25 -6.36
CA MET A 168 7.37 -24.35 -7.04
C MET A 168 7.25 -22.97 -6.40
N ARG A 169 7.72 -22.83 -5.13
CA ARG A 169 7.71 -21.57 -4.36
C ARG A 169 8.37 -20.42 -5.10
N VAL A 170 9.57 -20.64 -5.64
CA VAL A 170 10.38 -19.58 -6.26
C VAL A 170 9.70 -19.02 -7.51
N MET A 171 9.10 -19.88 -8.33
CA MET A 171 8.43 -19.45 -9.56
C MET A 171 7.09 -18.75 -9.27
N ALA A 172 6.32 -19.23 -8.28
CA ALA A 172 5.10 -18.56 -7.84
C ALA A 172 5.41 -17.18 -7.22
N ALA A 173 6.44 -17.08 -6.37
CA ALA A 173 6.90 -15.83 -5.80
C ALA A 173 7.37 -14.85 -6.90
N ALA A 174 8.21 -15.31 -7.83
CA ALA A 174 8.68 -14.50 -8.95
C ALA A 174 7.53 -14.00 -9.83
N ALA A 175 6.56 -14.87 -10.15
CA ALA A 175 5.38 -14.48 -10.92
C ALA A 175 4.53 -13.45 -10.17
N SER A 176 4.25 -13.67 -8.88
CA SER A 176 3.49 -12.72 -8.07
C SER A 176 4.19 -11.36 -7.94
N ALA A 177 5.52 -11.36 -7.84
CA ALA A 177 6.33 -10.14 -7.76
C ALA A 177 6.34 -9.36 -9.09
N THR A 178 6.43 -10.03 -10.24
CA THR A 178 6.35 -9.36 -11.54
C THR A 178 4.97 -8.76 -11.78
N PHE A 179 3.90 -9.48 -11.45
CA PHE A 179 2.54 -8.93 -11.47
C PHE A 179 2.39 -7.75 -10.51
N GLY A 180 2.94 -7.83 -9.29
CA GLY A 180 2.93 -6.73 -8.33
C GLY A 180 3.65 -5.48 -8.85
N ARG A 181 4.80 -5.64 -9.52
CA ARG A 181 5.51 -4.51 -10.14
C ARG A 181 4.76 -3.89 -11.31
N LEU A 182 4.19 -4.71 -12.19
CA LEU A 182 3.31 -4.23 -13.27
C LEU A 182 2.11 -3.46 -12.70
N GLY A 183 1.52 -3.97 -11.61
CA GLY A 183 0.44 -3.30 -10.89
C GLY A 183 0.85 -1.95 -10.34
N SER A 184 2.02 -1.85 -9.72
CA SER A 184 2.55 -0.57 -9.21
C SER A 184 2.78 0.45 -10.32
N LEU A 185 3.29 0.04 -11.48
CA LEU A 185 3.46 0.94 -12.63
C LEU A 185 2.11 1.50 -13.10
N ILE A 186 1.12 0.63 -13.32
CA ILE A 186 -0.22 1.03 -13.76
C ILE A 186 -0.89 1.91 -12.69
N ALA A 187 -0.80 1.52 -11.41
CA ALA A 187 -1.38 2.26 -10.30
C ALA A 187 -0.78 3.66 -10.16
N ASN A 188 0.53 3.83 -10.32
CA ASN A 188 1.18 5.15 -10.30
C ASN A 188 0.72 6.05 -11.45
N ILE A 189 0.56 5.50 -12.66
CA ILE A 189 0.04 6.25 -13.81
C ILE A 189 -1.41 6.68 -13.56
N ILE A 190 -2.26 5.75 -13.10
CA ILE A 190 -3.65 6.06 -12.73
C ILE A 190 -3.67 7.13 -11.64
N PHE A 191 -2.77 7.04 -10.66
CA PHE A 191 -2.71 8.00 -9.57
C PHE A 191 -2.39 9.41 -10.04
N GLY A 192 -1.35 9.56 -10.87
CA GLY A 192 -0.99 10.86 -11.42
C GLY A 192 -2.06 11.47 -12.33
N LEU A 193 -2.89 10.65 -13.00
CA LEU A 193 -3.96 11.15 -13.86
C LEU A 193 -5.23 11.52 -13.07
N LEU A 194 -5.55 10.81 -11.99
CA LEU A 194 -6.80 10.99 -11.24
C LEU A 194 -6.69 11.92 -10.05
N ILE A 195 -5.48 12.17 -9.53
CA ILE A 195 -5.32 12.93 -8.29
C ILE A 195 -5.90 14.35 -8.40
N ASP A 196 -5.79 14.99 -9.56
CA ASP A 196 -6.23 16.38 -9.74
C ASP A 196 -7.69 16.52 -10.21
N SER A 197 -8.21 15.53 -10.94
CA SER A 197 -9.57 15.60 -11.52
C SER A 197 -10.62 14.85 -10.70
N HIS A 198 -10.27 13.68 -10.17
CA HIS A 198 -11.21 12.74 -9.54
C HIS A 198 -10.58 12.02 -8.34
N CYS A 199 -10.08 12.79 -7.37
CA CYS A 199 -9.46 12.27 -6.15
C CYS A 199 -10.37 11.34 -5.32
N ILE A 200 -11.69 11.55 -5.29
CA ILE A 200 -12.63 10.61 -4.63
C ILE A 200 -12.60 9.24 -5.32
N LEU A 201 -12.57 9.22 -6.65
CA LEU A 201 -12.55 8.00 -7.44
C LEU A 201 -11.25 7.23 -7.20
N LEU A 202 -10.12 7.94 -7.12
CA LEU A 202 -8.83 7.38 -6.75
C LEU A 202 -8.87 6.66 -5.40
N ILE A 203 -9.37 7.33 -4.35
CA ILE A 203 -9.44 6.76 -3.00
C ILE A 203 -10.32 5.50 -2.97
N ILE A 204 -11.45 5.54 -3.69
CA ILE A 204 -12.35 4.38 -3.83
C ILE A 204 -11.64 3.22 -4.54
N ILE A 205 -10.86 3.47 -5.60
CA ILE A 205 -10.12 2.42 -6.31
C ILE A 205 -9.12 1.74 -5.36
N PHE A 206 -8.26 2.49 -4.66
CA PHE A 206 -7.25 1.87 -3.79
C PHE A 206 -7.87 1.18 -2.56
N SER A 207 -8.86 1.80 -1.93
CA SER A 207 -9.54 1.19 -0.78
C SER A 207 -10.29 -0.09 -1.18
N SER A 208 -11.03 -0.07 -2.29
CA SER A 208 -11.73 -1.26 -2.78
C SER A 208 -10.76 -2.36 -3.20
N LEU A 209 -9.63 -2.03 -3.83
CA LEU A 209 -8.59 -3.00 -4.19
C LEU A 209 -8.07 -3.75 -2.96
N LEU A 210 -7.76 -3.03 -1.88
CA LEU A 210 -7.28 -3.62 -0.62
C LEU A 210 -8.36 -4.45 0.08
N ILE A 211 -9.60 -3.97 0.11
CA ILE A 211 -10.73 -4.71 0.71
C ILE A 211 -11.02 -5.99 -0.09
N VAL A 212 -11.01 -5.93 -1.42
CA VAL A 212 -11.17 -7.08 -2.30
C VAL A 212 -10.02 -8.06 -2.10
N SER A 213 -8.77 -7.61 -2.00
CA SER A 213 -7.64 -8.48 -1.63
C SER A 213 -7.84 -9.13 -0.25
N GLY A 214 -8.39 -8.40 0.73
CA GLY A 214 -8.76 -8.93 2.05
C GLY A 214 -9.82 -10.03 1.95
N LEU A 215 -10.88 -9.82 1.16
CA LEU A 215 -11.92 -10.82 0.90
C LEU A 215 -11.35 -12.05 0.18
N LEU A 216 -10.50 -11.86 -0.83
CA LEU A 216 -9.81 -12.95 -1.51
C LEU A 216 -8.93 -13.75 -0.55
N SER A 217 -8.31 -13.09 0.44
CA SER A 217 -7.50 -13.79 1.43
C SER A 217 -8.30 -14.73 2.34
N LEU A 218 -9.60 -14.51 2.52
CA LEU A 218 -10.49 -15.44 3.22
C LEU A 218 -10.73 -16.73 2.42
N ALA A 219 -10.67 -16.66 1.10
CA ALA A 219 -10.82 -17.81 0.21
C ALA A 219 -9.56 -18.71 0.15
N LEU A 220 -8.44 -18.30 0.74
CA LEU A 220 -7.28 -19.18 0.85
C LEU A 220 -7.59 -20.37 1.77
N PRO A 221 -7.16 -21.59 1.42
CA PRO A 221 -7.25 -22.72 2.33
C PRO A 221 -6.44 -22.44 3.60
N ASN A 222 -6.98 -22.83 4.76
CA ASN A 222 -6.22 -22.78 6.00
C ASN A 222 -5.09 -23.80 5.86
N GLY A 223 -3.83 -23.38 6.04
CA GLY A 223 -2.67 -24.26 6.05
C GLY A 223 -2.65 -25.13 7.32
N ASP A 224 -3.71 -25.91 7.56
CA ASP A 224 -3.67 -27.00 8.53
C ASP A 224 -2.84 -28.11 7.86
N GLY A 225 -1.66 -28.37 8.40
CA GLY A 225 -0.68 -29.31 7.86
C GLY A 225 -1.10 -30.77 7.98
N LYS A 226 -2.31 -31.11 7.55
CA LYS A 226 -2.92 -32.44 7.70
C LYS A 226 -3.41 -33.11 6.41
N ASP A 227 -3.31 -32.46 5.26
CA ASP A 227 -3.79 -33.02 3.98
C ASP A 227 -2.70 -33.08 2.89
N LEU A 228 -1.45 -33.36 3.27
CA LEU A 228 -0.34 -33.59 2.33
C LEU A 228 0.47 -34.85 2.66
N ASP A 229 -0.16 -35.85 3.30
CA ASP A 229 0.28 -37.25 3.27
C ASP A 229 -0.59 -38.07 2.31
#